data_AF-A0A4P8YQX7-F1
#
_entry.id   AF-A0A4P8YQX7-F1
#
_cell.length_a   1.000
_cell.length_b   1.000
_cell.length_c   1.000
_cell.angle_alpha   90.00
_cell.angle_beta   90.00
_cell.angle_gamma   90.00
#
_symmetry.space_group_name_H-M   'P 1'
#
loop_
_entity.id
_entity.type
_entity.pdbx_description
1 polymer ?
#
loop_
_entity_poly.entity_id
_entity_poly.type
_entity_poly.pdbx_seq_one_letter_code
_entity_poly.pdbx_strand_id
1 'polypeptide(L)'
;MRRTAVVIATLLLSGCGHHMANDSWGGEDKAQHFIASAMLAAAGTEYGLHQGYSRDRSASIGFMFSVSVGAGKELWDSRPAGTGWSWHDFAWDVAGATTGYAIWQLAGR
;
A
#
# COMPACT_ATOMS: atom_id res chain seq x y z
N MET A 1 20.82 -1.55 -9.36
CA MET A 1 21.35 -1.36 -8.00
C MET A 1 21.70 0.09 -7.71
N ARG A 2 22.64 0.73 -8.43
CA ARG A 2 23.05 2.13 -8.15
C ARG A 2 21.96 3.19 -8.33
N ARG A 3 21.06 3.05 -9.32
CA ARG A 3 19.94 3.99 -9.54
C ARG A 3 18.83 3.84 -8.49
N THR A 4 18.53 2.62 -8.10
CA THR A 4 17.52 2.29 -7.09
C THR A 4 17.91 2.85 -5.71
N ALA A 5 19.18 2.72 -5.34
CA ALA A 5 19.71 3.29 -4.10
C ALA A 5 19.60 4.82 -4.05
N VAL A 6 19.80 5.51 -5.18
CA VAL A 6 19.67 6.97 -5.26
C VAL A 6 18.22 7.41 -5.08
N VAL A 7 17.26 6.72 -5.69
CA VAL A 7 15.82 7.02 -5.52
C VAL A 7 15.37 6.79 -4.08
N ILE A 8 15.78 5.68 -3.47
CA ILE A 8 15.50 5.38 -2.07
C ILE A 8 16.13 6.43 -1.15
N ALA A 9 17.38 6.83 -1.40
CA ALA A 9 18.05 7.87 -0.62
C ALA A 9 17.34 9.24 -0.75
N THR A 10 16.87 9.62 -1.95
CA THR A 10 16.13 10.87 -2.13
C THR A 10 14.76 10.87 -1.43
N LEU A 11 14.07 9.73 -1.43
CA LEU A 11 12.81 9.56 -0.69
C LEU A 11 13.02 9.65 0.84
N LEU A 12 14.08 9.01 1.36
CA LEU A 12 14.40 9.03 2.79
C LEU A 12 14.86 10.41 3.28
N LEU A 13 15.49 11.23 2.42
CA LEU A 13 15.97 12.57 2.75
C LEU A 13 14.88 13.66 2.68
N SER A 14 13.67 13.34 2.20
CA SER A 14 12.55 14.29 2.08
C SER A 14 11.67 14.37 3.35
N GLY A 15 11.91 13.51 4.35
CA GLY A 15 11.01 13.28 5.48
C GLY A 15 11.02 14.31 6.62
N CYS A 16 11.85 15.35 6.58
CA CYS A 16 12.04 16.23 7.75
C CYS A 16 10.96 17.31 7.97
N GLY A 17 9.88 17.33 7.16
CA GLY A 17 8.84 18.37 7.25
C GLY A 17 7.41 17.89 7.06
N HIS A 18 7.13 16.58 7.10
CA HIS A 18 5.77 16.10 6.91
C HIS A 18 4.95 16.20 8.19
N HIS A 19 3.78 16.83 8.08
CA HIS A 19 2.73 16.84 9.10
C HIS A 19 2.40 15.38 9.43
N MET A 20 2.57 14.97 10.69
CA MET A 20 2.29 13.60 11.14
C MET A 20 0.95 13.57 11.86
N ALA A 21 0.11 12.60 11.49
CA ALA A 21 -1.13 12.32 12.22
C ALA A 21 -0.81 11.59 13.53
N ASN A 22 -1.60 11.86 14.57
CA ASN A 22 -1.56 11.15 15.84
C ASN A 22 -2.92 10.51 16.11
N ASP A 23 -3.11 9.34 15.52
CA ASP A 23 -4.36 8.58 15.49
C ASP A 23 -4.22 7.22 16.22
N SER A 24 -5.35 6.53 16.43
CA SER A 24 -5.39 5.25 17.14
C SER A 24 -5.20 4.06 16.21
N TRP A 25 -4.64 2.97 16.75
CA TRP A 25 -4.48 1.68 16.05
C TRP A 25 -5.80 0.98 15.69
N GLY A 26 -6.90 1.33 16.35
CA GLY A 26 -8.21 0.74 16.13
C GLY A 26 -9.23 1.78 15.70
N GLY A 27 -10.27 1.32 14.99
CA GLY A 27 -11.37 2.15 14.51
C GLY A 27 -11.96 1.60 13.21
N GLU A 28 -13.13 2.10 12.83
CA GLU A 28 -13.77 1.78 11.54
C GLU A 28 -12.87 2.15 10.35
N ASP A 29 -12.25 3.32 10.43
CA ASP A 29 -11.29 3.84 9.46
C ASP A 29 -10.15 2.84 9.16
N LYS A 30 -9.55 2.24 10.20
CA LYS A 30 -8.48 1.24 10.03
C LYS A 30 -8.97 -0.05 9.35
N ALA A 31 -10.20 -0.45 9.63
CA ALA A 31 -10.81 -1.59 8.96
C ALA A 31 -11.08 -1.29 7.47
N GLN A 32 -11.47 -0.05 7.14
CA GLN A 32 -11.64 0.39 5.75
C GLN A 32 -10.31 0.38 5.00
N HIS A 33 -9.24 0.89 5.60
CA HIS A 33 -7.87 0.80 5.08
C HIS A 33 -7.46 -0.65 4.77
N PHE A 34 -7.66 -1.55 5.73
CA PHE A 34 -7.38 -2.97 5.56
C PHE A 34 -8.18 -3.61 4.40
N ILE A 35 -9.50 -3.42 4.38
CA ILE A 35 -10.38 -4.04 3.37
C ILE A 35 -10.09 -3.46 1.99
N ALA A 36 -9.99 -2.13 1.89
CA ALA A 36 -9.69 -1.45 0.63
C ALA A 36 -8.36 -1.94 0.05
N SER A 37 -7.32 -2.04 0.87
CA SER A 37 -6.02 -2.54 0.43
C SER A 37 -6.04 -4.02 0.05
N ALA A 38 -6.80 -4.86 0.77
CA ALA A 38 -6.99 -6.25 0.37
C ALA A 38 -7.67 -6.36 -1.01
N MET A 39 -8.71 -5.54 -1.25
CA MET A 39 -9.42 -5.50 -2.52
C MET A 39 -8.54 -4.96 -3.66
N LEU A 40 -7.77 -3.90 -3.42
CA LEU A 40 -6.84 -3.35 -4.40
C LEU A 40 -5.76 -4.36 -4.79
N ALA A 41 -5.23 -5.10 -3.82
CA ALA A 41 -4.25 -6.16 -4.08
C ALA A 41 -4.85 -7.28 -4.93
N ALA A 42 -6.06 -7.74 -4.62
CA ALA A 42 -6.76 -8.74 -5.41
C ALA A 42 -7.08 -8.24 -6.83
N ALA A 43 -7.58 -7.02 -6.98
CA ALA A 43 -7.93 -6.42 -8.27
C ALA A 43 -6.69 -6.20 -9.16
N GLY A 44 -5.59 -5.68 -8.61
CA GLY A 44 -4.34 -5.52 -9.35
C GLY A 44 -3.73 -6.86 -9.77
N THR A 45 -3.94 -7.89 -8.95
CA THR A 45 -3.54 -9.26 -9.27
C THR A 45 -4.35 -9.82 -10.43
N GLU A 46 -5.68 -9.71 -10.39
CA GLU A 46 -6.55 -10.19 -11.46
C GLU A 46 -6.27 -9.47 -12.79
N TYR A 47 -6.02 -8.16 -12.71
CA TYR A 47 -5.58 -7.39 -13.88
C TYR A 47 -4.28 -7.94 -14.47
N GLY A 48 -3.29 -8.28 -13.63
CA GLY A 48 -2.04 -8.89 -14.08
C GLY A 48 -2.24 -10.24 -14.78
N LEU A 49 -3.16 -11.08 -14.29
CA LEU A 49 -3.53 -12.33 -14.96
C LEU A 49 -4.13 -12.06 -16.34
N HIS A 50 -5.04 -11.09 -16.46
CA HIS A 50 -5.65 -10.74 -17.74
C HIS A 50 -4.63 -10.23 -18.77
N GLN A 51 -3.50 -9.67 -18.32
CA GLN A 51 -2.38 -9.29 -19.17
C GLN A 51 -1.45 -10.46 -19.55
N GLY A 52 -1.76 -11.69 -19.12
CA GLY A 52 -0.98 -12.88 -19.40
C GLY A 52 0.26 -13.05 -18.52
N TYR A 53 0.38 -12.32 -17.40
CA TYR A 53 1.45 -12.55 -16.45
C TYR A 53 1.24 -13.85 -15.66
N SER A 54 2.36 -14.47 -15.27
CA SER A 54 2.35 -15.64 -14.39
C SER A 54 1.68 -15.30 -13.06
N ARG A 55 0.98 -16.27 -12.48
CA ARG A 55 0.24 -16.15 -11.23
C ARG A 55 0.98 -15.40 -10.11
N ASP A 56 2.20 -15.81 -9.79
CA ASP A 56 3.01 -15.19 -8.72
C ASP A 56 3.43 -13.74 -9.05
N ARG A 57 3.70 -13.46 -10.32
CA ARG A 57 4.02 -12.11 -10.80
C ARG A 57 2.80 -11.21 -10.68
N SER A 58 1.64 -11.69 -11.09
CA SER A 58 0.38 -10.97 -10.96
C SER A 58 0.09 -10.64 -9.50
N ALA A 59 0.25 -11.62 -8.60
CA ALA A 59 0.06 -11.42 -7.16
C ALA A 59 1.00 -10.35 -6.60
N SER A 60 2.27 -10.40 -7.00
CA SER A 60 3.27 -9.40 -6.61
C SER A 60 2.94 -8.01 -7.15
N ILE A 61 2.44 -7.91 -8.39
CA ILE A 61 2.00 -6.63 -8.99
C ILE A 61 0.82 -6.06 -8.21
N GLY A 62 -0.19 -6.88 -7.89
CA GLY A 62 -1.34 -6.45 -7.12
C GLY A 62 -0.96 -5.96 -5.73
N PHE A 63 -0.13 -6.70 -5.01
CA PHE A 63 0.41 -6.28 -3.72
C PHE A 63 1.12 -4.92 -3.81
N MET A 64 2.07 -4.78 -4.73
CA MET A 64 2.83 -3.54 -4.89
C MET A 64 1.94 -2.37 -5.33
N PHE A 65 0.93 -2.62 -6.16
CA PHE A 65 -0.05 -1.62 -6.55
C PHE A 65 -0.83 -1.11 -5.34
N SER A 66 -1.38 -2.00 -4.51
CA SER A 66 -2.12 -1.61 -3.30
C SER A 66 -1.27 -0.81 -2.32
N VAL A 67 -0.04 -1.29 -2.02
CA VAL A 67 0.87 -0.59 -1.10
C VAL A 67 1.24 0.79 -1.64
N SER A 68 1.43 0.92 -2.96
CA SER A 68 1.74 2.20 -3.58
C SER A 68 0.57 3.19 -3.48
N VAL A 69 -0.67 2.71 -3.61
CA VAL A 69 -1.87 3.54 -3.44
C VAL A 69 -1.99 4.01 -1.98
N GLY A 70 -1.81 3.13 -1.00
CA GLY A 70 -1.83 3.49 0.43
C GLY A 70 -0.75 4.52 0.79
N ALA A 71 0.50 4.27 0.37
CA ALA A 71 1.59 5.23 0.55
C ALA A 71 1.29 6.58 -0.13
N GLY A 72 0.67 6.56 -1.32
CA GLY A 72 0.26 7.77 -2.04
C GLY A 72 -0.82 8.56 -1.30
N LYS A 73 -1.80 7.89 -0.69
CA LYS A 73 -2.84 8.52 0.14
C LYS A 73 -2.22 9.20 1.35
N GLU A 74 -1.36 8.52 2.09
CA GLU A 74 -0.70 9.10 3.27
C GLU A 74 0.23 10.26 2.91
N LEU A 75 0.93 10.18 1.77
CA LEU A 75 1.72 11.29 1.24
C LEU A 75 0.85 12.49 0.86
N TRP A 76 -0.34 12.24 0.30
CA TRP A 76 -1.31 13.28 -0.01
C TRP A 76 -1.87 13.93 1.26
N ASP A 77 -2.15 13.14 2.29
CA ASP A 77 -2.64 13.62 3.58
C ASP A 77 -1.58 14.43 4.34
N SER A 78 -0.29 14.23 4.03
CA SER A 78 0.84 14.99 4.57
C SER A 78 0.94 16.44 4.08
N ARG A 79 0.05 16.87 3.17
CA ARG A 79 0.00 18.26 2.68
C ARG A 79 -0.41 19.24 3.81
N PRO A 80 -0.11 20.55 3.70
CA PRO A 80 -0.42 21.52 4.76
C PRO A 80 -1.91 21.60 5.15
N ALA A 81 -2.82 21.28 4.22
CA ALA A 81 -4.27 21.26 4.46
C ALA A 81 -4.82 19.85 4.76
N GLY A 82 -3.97 18.84 4.90
CA GLY A 82 -4.35 17.45 5.15
C GLY A 82 -4.21 17.05 6.62
N THR A 83 -4.59 15.81 6.92
CA THR A 83 -4.59 15.22 8.27
C THR A 83 -3.20 14.83 8.77
N GLY A 84 -2.20 14.80 7.88
CA GLY A 84 -0.86 14.31 8.16
C GLY A 84 -0.69 12.83 7.83
N TRP A 85 0.57 12.40 7.71
CA TRP A 85 0.93 10.99 7.52
C TRP A 85 0.55 10.16 8.75
N SER A 86 -0.26 9.13 8.57
CA SER A 86 -0.53 8.10 9.58
C SER A 86 0.27 6.83 9.30
N TRP A 87 1.14 6.47 10.25
CA TRP A 87 1.79 5.16 10.22
C TRP A 87 0.82 4.02 10.53
N HIS A 88 -0.27 4.30 11.23
CA HIS A 88 -1.28 3.30 11.55
C HIS A 88 -2.06 2.93 10.30
N ASP A 89 -2.52 3.91 9.52
CA ASP A 89 -3.20 3.66 8.24
C ASP A 89 -2.31 2.93 7.26
N PHE A 90 -1.06 3.40 7.11
CA PHE A 90 -0.12 2.74 6.22
C PHE A 90 0.15 1.28 6.63
N ALA A 91 0.24 0.99 7.94
CA ALA A 91 0.40 -0.37 8.43
C ALA A 91 -0.83 -1.24 8.10
N TRP A 92 -2.03 -0.71 8.27
CA TRP A 92 -3.27 -1.39 7.91
C TRP A 92 -3.42 -1.60 6.40
N ASP A 93 -2.93 -0.68 5.58
CA ASP A 93 -2.85 -0.85 4.13
C ASP A 93 -1.91 -2.00 3.74
N VAL A 94 -0.71 -2.07 4.33
CA VAL A 94 0.22 -3.18 4.08
C VAL A 94 -0.35 -4.51 4.56
N ALA A 95 -0.99 -4.54 5.74
CA ALA A 95 -1.64 -5.75 6.27
C ALA A 95 -2.80 -6.21 5.37
N GLY A 96 -3.62 -5.27 4.89
CA GLY A 96 -4.70 -5.51 3.94
C GLY A 96 -4.17 -6.07 2.63
N ALA A 97 -3.20 -5.40 2.02
CA ALA A 97 -2.57 -5.83 0.77
C ALA A 97 -1.96 -7.24 0.87
N THR A 98 -1.29 -7.53 2.00
CA THR A 98 -0.74 -8.87 2.29
C THR A 98 -1.85 -9.92 2.41
N THR A 99 -2.96 -9.56 3.05
CA THR A 99 -4.12 -10.44 3.17
C THR A 99 -4.76 -10.72 1.82
N GLY A 100 -4.96 -9.69 0.99
CA GLY A 100 -5.46 -9.84 -0.38
C GLY A 100 -4.57 -10.74 -1.23
N TYR A 101 -3.25 -10.54 -1.15
CA TYR A 101 -2.25 -11.42 -1.77
C TYR A 101 -2.41 -12.88 -1.29
N ALA A 102 -2.48 -13.09 0.03
CA ALA A 102 -2.57 -14.43 0.61
C ALA A 102 -3.87 -15.14 0.21
N ILE A 103 -5.03 -14.47 0.36
CA ILE A 103 -6.33 -15.00 -0.04
C ILE A 103 -6.33 -15.39 -1.51
N TRP A 104 -5.80 -14.53 -2.38
CA TRP A 104 -5.76 -14.82 -3.81
C TRP A 104 -4.86 -16.02 -4.13
N GLN A 105 -3.71 -16.14 -3.46
CA GLN A 105 -2.82 -17.31 -3.59
C GLN A 105 -3.50 -18.60 -3.08
N LEU A 106 -4.33 -18.51 -2.04
CA LEU A 106 -5.12 -19.64 -1.52
C LEU A 106 -6.32 -19.99 -2.42
N ALA A 107 -6.96 -19.01 -3.04
CA ALA A 107 -8.20 -19.17 -3.79
C ALA A 107 -7.99 -19.79 -5.18
N GLY A 108 -6.88 -19.49 -5.85
CA GLY A 108 -6.52 -20.13 -7.13
C GLY A 108 -5.81 -21.48 -6.98
N ARG A 109 -6.07 -22.21 -5.89
CA ARG A 109 -5.66 -23.61 -5.74
C ARG A 109 -6.57 -24.52 -6.55
#